data_AF-A0A7V1PHH1-F1
#
_entry.id   AF-A0A7V1PHH1-F1
#
_cell.length_a   1.000
_cell.length_b   1.000
_cell.length_c   1.000
_cell.angle_alpha   90.00
_cell.angle_beta   90.00
_cell.angle_gamma   90.00
#
_symmetry.space_group_name_H-M   'P 1'
#
loop_
_entity.id
_entity.type
_entity.pdbx_description
1 polymer ?
#
loop_
_entity_poly.entity_id
_entity_poly.type
_entity_poly.pdbx_seq_one_letter_code
_entity_poly.pdbx_strand_id
1 'polypeptide(L)'
;MLVVRDDNKAIREAVSLYWPSSKQQFCIFHLMQKGIKDRKKKQKIINNAKKLYEAETREEFYSQLTIFMSIYRQYKYHPAFKYLYSHVEESTQFYGIPNEFHLSAKTTNRLERIFKEIKRRHKAFGRFPNTKSCQRWVYALIKEGLIPQYRRIKSAQDY
;
A
#
# COMPACT_ATOMS: atom_id res chain seq x y z
N MET A 1 -5.69 7.21 -14.56
CA MET A 1 -6.10 6.94 -13.16
C MET A 1 -5.22 5.84 -12.59
N LEU A 2 -4.73 6.01 -11.36
CA LEU A 2 -3.96 5.00 -10.61
C LEU A 2 -4.78 4.49 -9.44
N VAL A 3 -4.87 3.16 -9.27
CA VAL A 3 -5.52 2.52 -8.14
C VAL A 3 -4.48 1.78 -7.31
N VAL A 4 -4.27 2.21 -6.06
CA VAL A 4 -3.33 1.56 -5.14
C VAL A 4 -4.12 0.60 -4.23
N ARG A 5 -3.74 -0.68 -4.22
CA ARG A 5 -4.41 -1.73 -3.46
C ARG A 5 -3.45 -2.58 -2.63
N ASP A 6 -4.00 -3.35 -1.71
CA ASP A 6 -3.30 -4.44 -1.02
C ASP A 6 -3.29 -5.73 -1.86
N ASP A 7 -3.02 -6.86 -1.22
CA ASP A 7 -3.02 -8.19 -1.87
C ASP A 7 -4.40 -8.83 -2.02
N ASN A 8 -5.47 -8.04 -2.12
CA ASN A 8 -6.80 -8.61 -2.25
C ASN A 8 -7.12 -8.93 -3.72
N LYS A 9 -7.27 -10.23 -4.03
CA LYS A 9 -7.62 -10.71 -5.38
C LYS A 9 -8.96 -10.15 -5.87
N ALA A 10 -9.97 -10.08 -5.00
CA ALA A 10 -11.29 -9.56 -5.37
C ALA A 10 -11.22 -8.07 -5.73
N ILE A 11 -10.38 -7.28 -5.05
CA ILE A 11 -10.15 -5.87 -5.41
C ILE A 11 -9.47 -5.77 -6.78
N ARG A 12 -8.46 -6.59 -7.05
CA ARG A 12 -7.79 -6.63 -8.37
C ARG A 12 -8.79 -6.92 -9.49
N GLU A 13 -9.60 -7.95 -9.32
CA GLU A 13 -10.60 -8.37 -10.30
C GLU A 13 -11.68 -7.29 -10.50
N ALA A 14 -12.20 -6.71 -9.42
CA ALA A 14 -13.18 -5.63 -9.50
C ALA A 14 -12.63 -4.40 -10.21
N VAL A 15 -11.39 -3.99 -9.94
CA VAL A 15 -10.79 -2.83 -10.61
C VAL A 15 -10.59 -3.11 -12.10
N SER A 16 -10.16 -4.32 -12.47
CA SER A 16 -10.05 -4.70 -13.88
C SER A 16 -11.40 -4.70 -14.61
N LEU A 17 -12.48 -5.06 -13.91
CA LEU A 17 -13.82 -5.11 -14.48
C LEU A 17 -14.42 -3.70 -14.67
N TYR A 18 -14.38 -2.86 -13.64
CA TYR A 18 -15.05 -1.55 -13.65
C TYR A 18 -14.18 -0.41 -14.20
N TRP A 19 -12.85 -0.53 -14.10
CA TRP A 19 -11.90 0.47 -14.58
C TRP A 19 -10.74 -0.18 -15.35
N PRO A 20 -11.00 -0.81 -16.51
CA PRO A 20 -10.00 -1.57 -17.26
C PRO A 20 -8.80 -0.72 -17.71
N SER A 21 -9.00 0.56 -17.99
CA SER A 21 -7.93 1.49 -18.39
C SER A 21 -7.09 2.01 -17.21
N SER A 22 -7.43 1.67 -15.97
CA SER A 22 -6.69 2.12 -14.79
C SER A 22 -5.39 1.35 -14.62
N LYS A 23 -4.33 2.05 -14.19
CA LYS A 23 -3.11 1.40 -13.71
C LYS A 23 -3.37 0.90 -12.29
N GLN A 24 -3.04 -0.36 -12.02
CA GLN A 24 -3.17 -0.94 -10.70
C GLN A 24 -1.80 -1.07 -10.04
N GLN A 25 -1.66 -0.47 -8.87
CA GLN A 25 -0.45 -0.53 -8.06
C GLN A 25 -0.63 -1.40 -6.82
N PHE A 26 0.38 -2.22 -6.56
CA PHE A 26 0.55 -2.90 -5.30
C PHE A 26 1.12 -1.95 -4.24
N CYS A 27 0.47 -1.85 -3.08
CA CYS A 27 0.96 -1.07 -1.95
C CYS A 27 2.33 -1.61 -1.47
N ILE A 28 3.35 -0.76 -1.51
CA ILE A 28 4.74 -1.14 -1.20
C ILE A 28 4.87 -1.68 0.23
N PHE A 29 4.12 -1.11 1.17
CA PHE A 29 4.10 -1.60 2.56
C PHE A 29 3.65 -3.06 2.62
N HIS A 30 2.53 -3.41 2.00
CA HIS A 30 1.99 -4.77 2.03
C HIS A 30 2.89 -5.77 1.29
N LEU A 31 3.49 -5.34 0.18
CA LEU A 31 4.47 -6.13 -0.57
C LEU A 31 5.66 -6.52 0.32
N MET A 32 6.20 -5.58 1.08
CA MET A 32 7.38 -5.78 1.95
C MET A 32 7.10 -6.59 3.21
N GLN A 33 5.84 -6.73 3.65
CA GLN A 33 5.53 -7.44 4.89
C GLN A 33 5.58 -8.95 4.76
N LYS A 34 5.57 -9.50 3.54
CA LYS A 34 5.50 -10.94 3.32
C LYS A 34 6.84 -11.65 3.50
N GLY A 35 6.78 -12.79 4.17
CA GLY A 35 7.66 -13.92 3.90
C GLY A 35 8.93 -14.07 4.74
N ILE A 36 9.38 -13.13 5.58
CA ILE A 36 10.57 -13.36 6.43
C ILE A 36 10.18 -13.50 7.90
N LYS A 37 10.43 -14.67 8.50
CA LYS A 37 10.06 -14.96 9.90
C LYS A 37 10.97 -14.25 10.92
N ASP A 38 12.28 -14.23 10.66
CA ASP A 38 13.26 -13.57 11.53
C ASP A 38 13.05 -12.05 11.50
N ARG A 39 12.65 -11.49 12.65
CA ARG A 39 12.29 -10.07 12.78
C ARG A 39 13.46 -9.13 12.49
N LYS A 40 14.68 -9.44 12.96
CA LYS A 40 15.86 -8.57 12.78
C LYS A 40 16.28 -8.57 11.30
N LYS A 41 16.37 -9.74 10.69
CA LYS A 41 16.69 -9.89 9.26
C LYS A 41 15.62 -9.26 8.38
N LYS A 42 14.34 -9.51 8.69
CA LYS A 42 13.20 -8.88 8.01
C LYS A 42 13.31 -7.37 8.04
N GLN A 43 13.56 -6.78 9.21
CA GLN A 43 13.64 -5.32 9.33
C GLN A 43 14.79 -4.75 8.50
N LYS A 44 15.96 -5.39 8.51
CA LYS A 44 17.11 -4.97 7.68
C LYS A 44 16.79 -5.02 6.19
N ILE A 45 16.17 -6.11 5.72
CA ILE A 45 15.78 -6.29 4.31
C ILE A 45 14.72 -5.27 3.90
N ILE A 46 13.70 -5.04 4.74
CA ILE A 46 12.67 -4.04 4.48
C ILE A 46 13.29 -2.64 4.38
N ASN A 47 14.19 -2.28 5.29
CA ASN A 47 14.84 -0.96 5.25
C ASN A 47 15.65 -0.76 3.97
N ASN A 48 16.36 -1.79 3.49
CA ASN A 48 17.09 -1.71 2.24
C ASN A 48 16.15 -1.70 1.02
N ALA A 49 15.07 -2.48 1.05
CA ALA A 49 14.08 -2.49 -0.02
C ALA A 49 13.33 -1.15 -0.13
N LYS A 50 13.10 -0.44 0.99
CA LYS A 50 12.48 0.89 0.98
C LYS A 50 13.29 1.90 0.18
N LYS A 51 14.63 1.86 0.29
CA LYS A 51 15.54 2.75 -0.45
C LYS A 51 15.37 2.62 -1.97
N LEU A 52 15.04 1.44 -2.47
CA LEU A 52 14.75 1.25 -3.89
C LEU A 52 13.66 2.21 -4.38
N TYR A 53 12.63 2.41 -3.56
CA TYR A 53 11.49 3.27 -3.88
C TYR A 53 11.75 4.76 -3.58
N GLU A 54 12.98 5.12 -3.20
CA GLU A 54 13.43 6.52 -3.13
C GLU A 54 13.98 7.00 -4.48
N ALA A 55 14.26 6.08 -5.42
CA ALA A 55 14.66 6.39 -6.79
C ALA A 55 13.69 7.37 -7.47
N GLU A 56 14.25 8.28 -8.27
CA GLU A 56 13.50 9.32 -8.97
C GLU A 56 12.87 8.80 -10.26
N THR A 57 13.52 7.81 -10.88
CA THR A 57 13.11 7.24 -12.16
C THR A 57 12.90 5.73 -12.08
N ARG A 58 12.13 5.20 -13.04
CA ARG A 58 11.87 3.75 -13.13
C ARG A 58 13.16 3.00 -13.48
N GLU A 59 14.01 3.60 -14.30
CA GLU A 59 15.29 3.08 -14.75
C GLU A 59 16.27 2.95 -13.57
N GLU A 60 16.37 4.01 -12.77
CA GLU A 60 17.18 4.01 -11.54
C GLU A 60 16.69 2.92 -10.57
N PHE A 61 15.37 2.80 -10.37
CA PHE A 61 14.79 1.76 -9.54
C PHE A 61 15.25 0.36 -9.97
N TYR A 62 15.20 0.03 -11.26
CA TYR A 62 15.61 -1.29 -11.76
C TYR A 62 17.13 -1.52 -11.67
N SER A 63 17.93 -0.47 -11.84
CA SER A 63 19.37 -0.53 -11.59
C SER A 63 19.67 -0.87 -10.12
N GLN A 64 19.05 -0.15 -9.19
CA GLN A 64 19.20 -0.41 -7.75
C GLN A 64 18.62 -1.77 -7.35
N LEU A 65 17.51 -2.21 -7.95
CA LEU A 65 16.94 -3.54 -7.71
C LEU A 65 17.92 -4.64 -8.10
N THR A 66 18.64 -4.48 -9.20
CA THR A 66 19.66 -5.45 -9.65
C THR A 66 20.76 -5.58 -8.60
N ILE A 67 21.24 -4.46 -8.06
CA ILE A 67 22.23 -4.43 -6.97
C ILE A 67 21.64 -5.06 -5.69
N PHE A 68 20.40 -4.75 -5.34
CA PHE A 68 19.73 -5.34 -4.19
C PHE A 68 19.64 -6.87 -4.30
N MET A 69 19.30 -7.39 -5.48
CA MET A 69 19.23 -8.83 -5.73
C MET A 69 20.61 -9.50 -5.65
N SER A 70 21.69 -8.81 -6.01
CA SER A 70 23.05 -9.35 -5.87
C SER A 70 23.47 -9.45 -4.39
N ILE A 71 23.20 -8.40 -3.60
CA ILE A 71 23.45 -8.36 -2.14
C ILE A 71 22.68 -9.48 -1.43
N TYR A 72 21.44 -9.72 -1.85
CA TYR A 72 20.56 -10.71 -1.24
C TYR A 72 20.46 -12.03 -2.02
N ARG A 73 21.47 -12.36 -2.84
CA ARG A 73 21.47 -13.56 -3.70
C ARG A 73 21.15 -14.86 -2.97
N GLN A 74 21.55 -14.99 -1.71
CA GLN A 74 21.26 -16.16 -0.86
C GLN A 74 19.75 -16.39 -0.64
N TYR A 75 18.93 -15.35 -0.81
CA TYR A 75 17.48 -15.42 -0.71
C TYR A 75 16.78 -15.51 -2.07
N LYS A 76 17.50 -15.68 -3.19
CA LYS A 76 16.92 -15.73 -4.55
C LYS A 76 15.73 -16.69 -4.67
N TYR A 77 15.82 -17.85 -4.03
CA TYR A 77 14.75 -18.85 -4.06
C TYR A 77 13.76 -18.77 -2.88
N HIS A 78 13.99 -17.85 -1.96
CA HIS A 78 13.14 -17.66 -0.80
C HIS A 78 11.74 -17.15 -1.23
N PRO A 79 10.63 -17.70 -0.70
CA PRO A 79 9.27 -17.29 -1.09
C PRO A 79 9.02 -15.78 -1.04
N ALA A 80 9.53 -15.10 0.00
CA ALA A 80 9.49 -13.65 0.13
C ALA A 80 10.09 -12.89 -1.07
N PHE A 81 11.25 -13.33 -1.57
CA PHE A 81 11.95 -12.68 -2.67
C PHE A 81 11.31 -13.03 -4.01
N LYS A 82 10.85 -14.27 -4.19
CA LYS A 82 10.02 -14.65 -5.35
C LYS A 82 8.77 -13.78 -5.43
N TYR A 83 8.09 -13.58 -4.29
CA TYR A 83 6.90 -12.76 -4.18
C TYR A 83 7.18 -11.28 -4.45
N LEU A 84 8.27 -10.74 -3.88
CA LEU A 84 8.70 -9.37 -4.17
C LEU A 84 8.90 -9.20 -5.68
N TYR A 85 9.72 -10.07 -6.28
CA TYR A 85 10.09 -10.01 -7.69
C TYR A 85 8.88 -10.10 -8.62
N SER A 86 7.95 -11.02 -8.37
CA SER A 86 6.75 -11.18 -9.21
C SER A 86 5.80 -9.98 -9.18
N HIS A 87 5.95 -9.06 -8.21
CA HIS A 87 5.09 -7.88 -8.05
C HIS A 87 5.86 -6.56 -8.15
N VAL A 88 7.13 -6.57 -8.55
CA VAL A 88 7.94 -5.34 -8.71
C VAL A 88 7.32 -4.39 -9.74
N GLU A 89 6.85 -4.93 -10.87
CA GLU A 89 6.22 -4.08 -11.88
C GLU A 89 4.92 -3.48 -11.35
N GLU A 90 4.10 -4.27 -10.66
CA GLU A 90 2.87 -3.78 -10.04
C GLU A 90 3.15 -2.76 -8.93
N SER A 91 4.32 -2.74 -8.27
CA SER A 91 4.63 -1.78 -7.20
C SER A 91 5.24 -0.46 -7.67
N THR A 92 5.54 -0.33 -8.96
CA THR A 92 6.25 0.82 -9.55
C THR A 92 5.39 1.64 -10.53
N GLN A 93 4.08 1.39 -10.58
CA GLN A 93 3.17 2.11 -11.48
C GLN A 93 3.04 3.61 -11.17
N PHE A 94 3.42 4.05 -9.97
CA PHE A 94 3.43 5.46 -9.58
C PHE A 94 4.40 6.31 -10.41
N TYR A 95 5.41 5.72 -11.08
CA TYR A 95 6.23 6.49 -12.03
C TYR A 95 5.42 7.01 -13.23
N GLY A 96 4.23 6.45 -13.50
CA GLY A 96 3.33 6.91 -14.55
C GLY A 96 2.43 8.09 -14.15
N ILE A 97 2.62 8.69 -12.97
CA ILE A 97 1.87 9.88 -12.52
C ILE A 97 2.84 11.00 -12.10
N PRO A 98 2.39 12.26 -12.00
CA PRO A 98 3.23 13.38 -11.56
C PRO A 98 3.94 13.14 -10.22
N ASN A 99 5.19 13.61 -10.11
CA ASN A 99 6.08 13.40 -8.96
C ASN A 99 5.48 13.83 -7.61
N GLU A 100 4.69 14.91 -7.61
CA GLU A 100 3.97 15.40 -6.42
C GLU A 100 3.04 14.36 -5.78
N PHE A 101 2.55 13.38 -6.55
CA PHE A 101 1.66 12.33 -6.06
C PHE A 101 2.39 11.06 -5.63
N HIS A 102 3.68 10.91 -5.97
CA HIS A 102 4.44 9.67 -5.72
C HIS A 102 4.42 9.27 -4.26
N LEU A 103 4.68 10.21 -3.34
CA LEU A 103 4.70 9.94 -1.90
C LEU A 103 3.36 9.35 -1.42
N SER A 104 2.26 9.86 -1.96
CA SER A 104 0.91 9.42 -1.61
C SER A 104 0.51 8.09 -2.28
N ALA A 105 1.03 7.82 -3.48
CA ALA A 105 0.73 6.61 -4.23
C ALA A 105 1.52 5.38 -3.72
N LYS A 106 2.73 5.59 -3.18
CA LYS A 106 3.62 4.52 -2.71
C LYS A 106 2.98 3.63 -1.63
N THR A 107 2.12 4.17 -0.76
CA THR A 107 1.54 3.41 0.35
C THR A 107 0.08 3.73 0.62
N THR A 108 -0.66 2.77 1.17
CA THR A 108 -2.02 2.94 1.69
C THR A 108 -2.06 3.34 3.17
N ASN A 109 -0.94 3.82 3.74
CA ASN A 109 -0.82 4.12 5.18
C ASN A 109 -1.93 5.02 5.73
N ARG A 110 -2.43 5.95 4.90
CA ARG A 110 -3.56 6.83 5.26
C ARG A 110 -4.84 6.04 5.50
N LEU A 111 -5.15 5.06 4.64
CA LEU A 111 -6.29 4.15 4.81
C LEU A 111 -6.09 3.24 6.02
N GLU A 112 -4.90 2.67 6.18
CA GLU A 112 -4.57 1.80 7.33
C GLU A 112 -4.76 2.52 8.67
N ARG A 113 -4.40 3.81 8.72
CA ARG A 113 -4.59 4.63 9.92
C ARG A 113 -6.06 4.92 10.21
N ILE A 114 -6.87 5.20 9.18
CA ILE A 114 -8.32 5.36 9.30
C ILE A 114 -8.93 4.06 9.84
N PHE A 115 -8.59 2.91 9.25
CA PHE A 115 -9.07 1.61 9.72
C PHE A 115 -8.63 1.30 11.15
N LYS A 116 -7.40 1.66 11.53
CA LYS A 116 -6.92 1.51 12.90
C LYS A 116 -7.74 2.34 13.89
N GLU A 117 -8.08 3.58 13.52
CA GLU A 117 -8.88 4.47 14.37
C GLU A 117 -10.33 3.98 14.51
N ILE A 118 -10.94 3.52 13.41
CA ILE A 118 -12.26 2.88 13.43
C ILE A 118 -12.24 1.66 14.36
N LYS A 119 -11.25 0.76 14.20
CA LYS A 119 -11.10 -0.43 15.06
C LYS A 119 -10.90 -0.06 16.53
N ARG A 120 -10.09 0.97 16.82
CA ARG A 120 -9.83 1.44 18.18
C ARG A 120 -11.12 1.89 18.87
N ARG A 121 -11.95 2.69 18.20
CA ARG A 121 -13.21 3.19 18.76
C ARG A 121 -14.30 2.13 18.80
N HIS A 122 -14.33 1.22 17.81
CA HIS A 122 -15.24 0.08 17.80
C HIS A 122 -15.05 -0.79 19.05
N LYS A 123 -13.81 -1.00 19.51
CA LYS A 123 -13.52 -1.83 20.69
C LYS A 123 -14.25 -1.38 21.96
N ALA A 124 -14.62 -0.11 22.09
CA ALA A 124 -15.37 0.39 23.24
C ALA A 124 -16.83 -0.08 23.26
N PHE A 125 -17.42 -0.43 22.12
CA PHE A 125 -18.85 -0.79 22.02
C PHE A 125 -19.14 -2.26 22.36
N GLY A 126 -18.12 -3.13 22.40
CA GLY A 126 -18.29 -4.58 22.64
C GLY A 126 -19.00 -5.30 21.49
N ARG A 127 -20.30 -5.05 21.28
CA ARG A 127 -21.12 -5.62 20.21
C ARG A 127 -22.17 -4.61 19.71
N PHE A 128 -22.35 -4.56 18.39
CA PHE A 128 -23.49 -3.85 17.79
C PHE A 128 -24.76 -4.74 17.77
N PRO A 129 -25.95 -4.18 18.01
CA PRO A 129 -27.21 -4.94 17.95
C PRO A 129 -27.48 -5.55 16.56
N ASN A 130 -27.07 -4.87 15.49
CA ASN A 130 -27.17 -5.34 14.11
C ASN A 130 -26.21 -4.58 13.19
N THR A 131 -26.07 -5.07 11.95
CA THR A 131 -25.19 -4.48 10.93
C THR A 131 -25.54 -3.03 10.59
N LYS A 132 -26.84 -2.67 10.56
CA LYS A 132 -27.28 -1.29 10.26
C LYS A 132 -26.82 -0.31 11.35
N SER A 133 -26.83 -0.71 12.62
CA SER A 133 -26.31 0.11 13.72
C SER A 133 -24.80 0.31 13.61
N CYS A 134 -24.04 -0.73 13.24
CA CYS A 134 -22.61 -0.61 12.96
C CYS A 134 -22.34 0.35 11.78
N GLN A 135 -23.10 0.22 10.69
CA GLN A 135 -22.99 1.09 9.52
C GLN A 135 -23.26 2.56 9.87
N ARG A 136 -24.34 2.85 10.61
CA ARG A 136 -24.65 4.22 11.06
C ARG A 136 -23.55 4.80 11.93
N TRP A 137 -22.99 3.98 12.83
CA TRP A 137 -21.90 4.40 13.70
C TRP A 137 -20.62 4.72 12.91
N VAL A 138 -20.23 3.86 11.97
CA VAL A 138 -19.08 4.13 11.08
C VAL A 138 -19.32 5.37 10.23
N TYR A 139 -20.53 5.52 9.67
CA TYR A 139 -20.91 6.70 8.88
C TYR A 139 -20.81 7.98 9.71
N ALA A 140 -21.42 8.02 10.90
CA ALA A 140 -21.35 9.17 11.80
C ALA A 140 -19.89 9.49 12.18
N LEU A 141 -19.09 8.47 12.48
CA LEU A 141 -17.69 8.65 12.84
C LEU A 141 -16.87 9.32 11.71
N ILE A 142 -17.14 8.96 10.46
CA ILE A 142 -16.50 9.57 9.28
C ILE A 142 -17.08 10.96 9.01
N LYS A 143 -18.40 11.11 9.05
CA LYS A 143 -19.12 12.34 8.69
C LYS A 143 -18.85 13.48 9.66
N GLU A 144 -18.84 13.20 10.95
CA GLU A 144 -18.61 14.19 12.02
C GLU A 144 -17.12 14.57 12.18
N GLY A 145 -16.23 14.06 11.32
CA GLY A 145 -14.80 14.38 11.37
C GLY A 145 -14.12 13.88 12.65
N LEU A 146 -14.73 12.91 13.34
CA LEU A 146 -14.25 12.37 14.60
C LEU A 146 -13.00 11.49 14.41
N ILE A 147 -12.72 11.06 13.18
CA ILE A 147 -11.42 10.52 12.76
C ILE A 147 -10.58 11.70 12.25
N PRO A 148 -9.29 11.80 12.62
CA PRO A 148 -8.43 12.87 12.12
C PRO A 148 -8.54 13.03 10.60
N GLN A 149 -9.01 14.20 10.15
CA GLN A 149 -9.06 14.53 8.74
C GLN A 149 -7.61 14.64 8.24
N TYR A 150 -7.17 13.65 7.49
CA TYR A 150 -5.82 13.67 6.94
C TYR A 150 -5.75 14.63 5.76
N ARG A 151 -4.68 15.44 5.75
CA ARG A 151 -4.31 16.41 4.69
C ARG A 151 -4.82 15.91 3.34
N ARG A 152 -5.74 16.66 2.73
CA ARG A 152 -6.31 16.36 1.41
C ARG A 152 -5.13 16.07 0.46
N ILE A 153 -5.15 14.93 -0.23
CA ILE A 153 -4.27 14.80 -1.39
C ILE A 153 -4.83 15.81 -2.36
N LYS A 154 -4.02 16.81 -2.72
CA LYS A 154 -4.36 17.71 -3.82
C LYS A 154 -4.71 16.82 -5.01
N SER A 155 -5.90 16.96 -5.53
CA SER A 155 -6.31 16.29 -6.76
C SER A 155 -5.55 16.90 -7.94
N ALA A 156 -5.54 16.21 -9.07
CA ALA A 156 -5.04 16.79 -10.32
C ALA A 156 -5.86 18.03 -10.76
N GLN A 157 -6.98 18.34 -10.10
CA GLN A 157 -7.79 19.55 -10.31
C GLN A 157 -7.39 20.70 -9.37
N ASP A 158 -6.51 20.45 -8.39
CA ASP A 158 -6.00 21.46 -7.45
C ASP A 158 -4.67 22.10 -7.95
N TYR A 159 -4.30 21.83 -9.21
CA TYR A 159 -3.17 22.38 -9.97
C TYR A 159 -3.64 22.77 -11.36
#